data_AF-A0A6P6MWA8-F1
#
_entry.id   AF-A0A6P6MWA8-F1
#
_cell.length_a   1.000
_cell.length_b   1.000
_cell.length_c   1.000
_cell.angle_alpha   90.00
_cell.angle_beta   90.00
_cell.angle_gamma   90.00
#
_symmetry.space_group_name_H-M   'P 1'
#
loop_
_entity.id
_entity.type
_entity.pdbx_description
1 polymer ?
#
loop_
_entity_poly.entity_id
_entity_poly.type
_entity_poly.pdbx_seq_one_letter_code
_entity_poly.pdbx_strand_id
1 'polypeptide(L)'
;MSALEGKKGKTDPKTYTWFLNKPENAVNDFPELKDYSEGQTFSDDYLRPSTEPLQTDGFTYEWSREEHETTHKDFTFIFRARPTCERVPQVITEEQRIRLDYWEYIKEFVFFGGSHREGTVLAPDPDWIDQAHRNGVAIFGTVFLPPLANGGNVKDLEELAKPENLQKLVDIAHRLNFEGWFLNTESYEDYNDLRLNILKLAIQKMDLRGKQMIWYLPSSYQCNNFDPQSNGVRMTCDDKINNTAPAFLEEEGKKLYLNFYNLVCSVFLNQAPRSYLMFVDEPFWESKLKGRGYLVDPVRFPHAQNCLRQFFLGENGLERKPTGLYPWYGIAKYAQQRK
;
A
#
# COMPACT_ATOMS: atom_id res chain seq x y z
N MET A 1 -6.81 34.32 -11.69
CA MET A 1 -5.99 34.33 -12.92
C MET A 1 -4.59 34.77 -12.56
N SER A 2 -3.58 34.13 -13.15
CA SER A 2 -2.13 34.37 -13.02
C SER A 2 -1.42 33.78 -11.80
N ALA A 3 -1.07 32.49 -11.89
CA ALA A 3 0.14 31.89 -11.29
C ALA A 3 0.56 30.57 -11.97
N LEU A 4 0.14 30.31 -13.23
CA LEU A 4 0.42 29.05 -13.94
C LEU A 4 1.17 29.24 -15.27
N GLU A 5 1.63 30.45 -15.57
CA GLU A 5 2.51 30.68 -16.71
C GLU A 5 3.94 30.86 -16.21
N GLY A 6 4.75 29.79 -16.26
CA GLY A 6 6.16 29.95 -15.91
C GLY A 6 7.07 28.75 -15.72
N LYS A 7 6.78 27.52 -16.20
CA LYS A 7 7.83 26.50 -16.41
C LYS A 7 7.53 25.60 -17.63
N LYS A 8 7.87 26.07 -18.83
CA LYS A 8 8.17 25.15 -19.94
C LYS A 8 9.50 24.46 -19.59
N GLY A 9 9.53 23.12 -19.46
CA GLY A 9 10.80 22.40 -19.64
C GLY A 9 11.06 21.07 -18.92
N LYS A 10 10.14 20.47 -18.15
CA LYS A 10 10.29 19.06 -17.73
C LYS A 10 8.93 18.37 -17.74
N THR A 11 8.80 17.32 -18.54
CA THR A 11 7.70 16.37 -18.48
C THR A 11 7.73 15.65 -17.14
N ASP A 12 6.57 15.39 -16.55
CA ASP A 12 6.45 14.61 -15.31
C ASP A 12 7.13 13.23 -15.46
N PRO A 13 7.88 12.76 -14.45
CA PRO A 13 8.63 11.51 -14.55
C PRO A 13 7.69 10.30 -14.58
N LYS A 14 8.05 9.28 -15.37
CA LYS A 14 7.33 8.00 -15.45
C LYS A 14 7.44 7.21 -14.15
N THR A 15 6.35 6.52 -13.81
CA THR A 15 6.29 5.58 -12.70
C THR A 15 6.77 4.19 -13.12
N TYR A 16 6.99 3.33 -12.12
CA TYR A 16 7.31 1.92 -12.29
C TYR A 16 6.04 1.08 -12.16
N THR A 17 5.29 0.98 -13.26
CA THR A 17 4.05 0.21 -13.33
C THR A 17 4.01 -0.63 -14.60
N TRP A 18 3.45 -1.83 -14.50
CA TRP A 18 3.26 -2.77 -15.60
C TRP A 18 1.86 -3.38 -15.59
N PHE A 19 1.46 -3.95 -16.72
CA PHE A 19 0.36 -4.91 -16.79
C PHE A 19 0.89 -6.34 -16.79
N LEU A 20 0.18 -7.26 -16.15
CA LEU A 20 0.39 -8.71 -16.37
C LEU A 20 -0.18 -9.11 -17.73
N ASN A 21 -1.44 -8.78 -17.97
CA ASN A 21 -2.05 -8.73 -19.30
C ASN A 21 -2.64 -7.35 -19.53
N LYS A 22 -2.18 -6.63 -20.56
CA LYS A 22 -2.72 -5.30 -20.86
C LYS A 22 -4.09 -5.42 -21.52
N PRO A 23 -5.18 -4.89 -20.93
CA PRO A 23 -6.50 -4.96 -21.55
C PRO A 23 -6.63 -3.94 -22.69
N GLU A 24 -7.49 -4.23 -23.66
CA GLU A 24 -7.76 -3.32 -24.79
C GLU A 24 -8.30 -1.96 -24.34
N ASN A 25 -8.98 -1.90 -23.19
CA ASN A 25 -9.55 -0.69 -22.60
C ASN A 25 -8.67 -0.07 -21.50
N ALA A 26 -7.36 -0.39 -21.49
CA ALA A 26 -6.38 0.22 -20.61
C ALA A 26 -6.40 1.75 -20.73
N VAL A 27 -6.26 2.44 -19.60
CA VAL A 27 -6.27 3.92 -19.54
C VAL A 27 -4.88 4.53 -19.43
N ASN A 28 -3.86 3.70 -19.21
CA ASN A 28 -2.45 4.07 -19.19
C ASN A 28 -1.68 3.23 -20.22
N ASP A 29 -0.63 3.80 -20.81
CA ASP A 29 0.20 3.09 -21.79
C ASP A 29 1.40 2.37 -21.15
N PHE A 30 1.15 1.65 -20.06
CA PHE A 30 2.20 0.87 -19.41
C PHE A 30 2.65 -0.32 -20.27
N PRO A 31 3.94 -0.73 -20.17
CA PRO A 31 4.41 -1.98 -20.75
C PRO A 31 3.82 -3.18 -20.02
N GLU A 32 3.91 -4.35 -20.63
CA GLU A 32 3.58 -5.60 -19.97
C GLU A 32 4.80 -6.11 -19.19
N LEU A 33 4.58 -6.80 -18.06
CA LEU A 33 5.66 -7.34 -17.23
C LEU A 33 6.51 -8.34 -18.02
N LYS A 34 5.91 -9.04 -18.98
CA LYS A 34 6.63 -9.98 -19.85
C LYS A 34 7.76 -9.30 -20.64
N ASP A 35 7.63 -8.01 -20.92
CA ASP A 35 8.61 -7.22 -21.68
C ASP A 35 9.80 -6.74 -20.83
N TYR A 36 9.69 -6.83 -19.49
CA TYR A 36 10.81 -6.52 -18.60
C TYR A 36 11.90 -7.60 -18.71
N SER A 37 13.15 -7.15 -18.81
CA SER A 37 14.33 -8.01 -18.83
C SER A 37 15.20 -7.77 -17.60
N GLU A 38 15.80 -8.85 -17.05
CA GLU A 38 16.76 -8.72 -15.95
C GLU A 38 17.92 -7.78 -16.34
N GLY A 39 18.31 -6.90 -15.42
CA GLY A 39 19.35 -5.90 -15.66
C GLY A 39 18.93 -4.70 -16.53
N GLN A 40 17.66 -4.60 -16.92
CA GLN A 40 17.15 -3.45 -17.68
C GLN A 40 17.47 -2.12 -16.99
N THR A 41 17.99 -1.18 -17.77
CA THR A 41 18.12 0.21 -17.39
C THR A 41 16.89 0.99 -17.82
N PHE A 42 16.38 1.84 -16.94
CA PHE A 42 15.31 2.77 -17.28
C PHE A 42 15.91 4.07 -17.81
N SER A 43 15.23 4.68 -18.79
CA SER A 43 15.61 5.98 -19.33
C SER A 43 15.47 7.09 -18.28
N ASP A 44 16.13 8.22 -18.51
CA ASP A 44 16.12 9.38 -17.61
C ASP A 44 14.74 10.04 -17.44
N ASP A 45 13.73 9.61 -18.22
CA ASP A 45 12.34 10.04 -18.09
C ASP A 45 11.57 9.28 -17.00
N TYR A 46 12.13 8.24 -16.39
CA TYR A 46 11.59 7.56 -15.21
C TYR A 46 12.00 8.25 -13.91
N LEU A 47 11.23 8.03 -12.84
CA LEU A 47 11.66 8.37 -11.47
C LEU A 47 13.02 7.74 -11.18
N ARG A 48 13.98 8.49 -10.66
CA ARG A 48 15.30 7.94 -10.35
C ARG A 48 15.18 6.89 -9.25
N PRO A 49 15.62 5.63 -9.46
CA PRO A 49 15.56 4.60 -8.43
C PRO A 49 16.18 5.05 -7.10
N SER A 50 15.62 4.58 -5.98
CA SER A 50 16.17 4.84 -4.66
C SER A 50 17.57 4.26 -4.53
N THR A 51 18.44 4.99 -3.84
CA THR A 51 19.77 4.52 -3.42
C THR A 51 19.92 4.50 -1.90
N GLU A 52 18.86 4.84 -1.17
CA GLU A 52 18.86 4.88 0.29
C GLU A 52 18.82 3.45 0.84
N PRO A 53 19.79 2.98 1.62
CA PRO A 53 19.73 1.65 2.22
C PRO A 53 18.68 1.61 3.34
N LEU A 54 18.00 0.47 3.51
CA LEU A 54 17.13 0.25 4.67
C LEU A 54 17.94 0.36 5.96
N GLN A 55 17.62 1.34 6.80
CA GLN A 55 18.23 1.47 8.12
C GLN A 55 17.72 0.33 9.02
N THR A 56 18.63 -0.40 9.66
CA THR A 56 18.28 -1.59 10.48
C THR A 56 18.78 -1.51 11.91
N ASP A 57 19.60 -0.50 12.22
CA ASP A 57 20.27 -0.31 13.49
C ASP A 57 20.13 1.13 14.01
N GLY A 58 20.63 1.34 15.23
CA GLY A 58 20.61 2.66 15.87
C GLY A 58 19.26 3.08 16.44
N PHE A 59 18.22 2.26 16.31
CA PHE A 59 16.89 2.57 16.81
C PHE A 59 16.70 2.27 18.29
N THR A 60 15.96 3.14 18.96
CA THR A 60 15.41 2.88 20.30
C THR A 60 13.89 2.85 20.24
N TYR A 61 13.26 2.22 21.23
CA TYR A 61 11.81 2.05 21.28
C TYR A 61 11.27 2.52 22.62
N GLU A 62 10.27 3.38 22.59
CA GLU A 62 9.60 3.87 23.78
C GLU A 62 8.09 4.02 23.56
N TRP A 63 7.32 3.98 24.63
CA TRP A 63 5.89 4.23 24.57
C TRP A 63 5.62 5.73 24.52
N SER A 64 4.83 6.16 23.53
CA SER A 64 4.51 7.58 23.31
C SER A 64 3.38 8.11 24.19
N ARG A 65 2.72 7.25 24.97
CA ARG A 65 1.66 7.61 25.92
C ARG A 65 1.69 6.71 27.15
N GLU A 66 1.09 7.18 28.24
CA GLU A 66 0.95 6.43 29.50
C GLU A 66 0.04 5.20 29.35
N GLU A 67 -1.09 5.33 28.64
CA GLU A 67 -1.96 4.17 28.36
C GLU A 67 -1.45 3.40 27.15
N HIS A 68 -0.68 2.37 27.41
CA HIS A 68 -0.16 1.48 26.39
C HIS A 68 -0.36 0.01 26.76
N GLU A 69 -0.23 -0.87 25.78
CA GLU A 69 -0.20 -2.31 26.02
C GLU A 69 1.09 -2.73 26.72
N THR A 70 1.10 -3.94 27.27
CA THR A 70 2.29 -4.47 27.95
C THR A 70 3.41 -4.85 26.98
N THR A 71 3.09 -5.08 25.70
CA THR A 71 4.03 -5.49 24.67
C THR A 71 3.86 -4.67 23.39
N HIS A 72 4.99 -4.35 22.76
CA HIS A 72 5.02 -3.73 21.44
C HIS A 72 4.47 -4.68 20.37
N LYS A 73 3.73 -4.12 19.42
CA LYS A 73 3.32 -4.80 18.19
C LYS A 73 3.93 -4.14 16.97
N ASP A 74 4.43 -4.99 16.09
CA ASP A 74 4.81 -4.63 14.73
C ASP A 74 3.58 -4.63 13.82
N PHE A 75 3.42 -3.57 13.03
CA PHE A 75 2.33 -3.44 12.07
C PHE A 75 2.84 -3.33 10.62
N THR A 76 2.12 -3.98 9.72
CA THR A 76 2.18 -3.75 8.27
C THR A 76 1.10 -2.72 7.90
N PHE A 77 1.50 -1.56 7.39
CA PHE A 77 0.57 -0.52 6.98
C PHE A 77 0.31 -0.59 5.47
N ILE A 78 -0.95 -0.81 5.09
CA ILE A 78 -1.41 -0.85 3.70
C ILE A 78 -2.02 0.52 3.38
N PHE A 79 -1.32 1.27 2.52
CA PHE A 79 -1.65 2.68 2.28
C PHE A 79 -1.53 3.05 0.82
N ARG A 80 -2.56 3.71 0.29
CA ARG A 80 -2.56 4.22 -1.08
C ARG A 80 -2.04 5.65 -1.11
N ALA A 81 -0.72 5.76 -1.26
CA ALA A 81 -0.03 7.05 -1.34
C ALA A 81 -0.40 7.87 -2.58
N ARG A 82 -0.75 7.23 -3.70
CA ARG A 82 -1.22 7.88 -4.92
C ARG A 82 -2.03 6.94 -5.82
N PRO A 83 -2.80 7.48 -6.77
CA PRO A 83 -3.38 6.67 -7.84
C PRO A 83 -2.31 6.06 -8.75
N THR A 84 -2.69 4.96 -9.42
CA THR A 84 -1.89 4.34 -10.48
C THR A 84 -1.93 5.22 -11.73
N CYS A 85 -0.80 5.83 -12.05
CA CYS A 85 -0.68 6.84 -13.10
C CYS A 85 0.63 6.66 -13.87
N GLU A 86 0.62 6.90 -15.19
CA GLU A 86 1.82 6.73 -16.04
C GLU A 86 2.98 7.60 -15.57
N ARG A 87 2.66 8.82 -15.17
CA ARG A 87 3.62 9.82 -14.74
C ARG A 87 3.17 10.41 -13.42
N VAL A 88 4.09 10.65 -12.51
CA VAL A 88 3.80 11.31 -11.23
C VAL A 88 3.63 12.80 -11.50
N PRO A 89 2.41 13.34 -11.45
CA PRO A 89 2.21 14.76 -11.73
C PRO A 89 2.89 15.61 -10.67
N GLN A 90 3.42 16.78 -11.06
CA GLN A 90 4.09 17.70 -10.13
C GLN A 90 3.30 17.97 -8.84
N VAL A 91 1.98 18.09 -8.92
CA VAL A 91 1.10 18.30 -7.76
C VAL A 91 1.18 17.20 -6.69
N ILE A 92 1.51 15.96 -7.07
CA ILE A 92 1.76 14.85 -6.14
C ILE A 92 3.15 14.97 -5.50
N THR A 93 4.05 15.77 -6.08
CA THR A 93 5.39 16.04 -5.54
C THR A 93 5.50 17.37 -4.77
N GLU A 94 4.46 18.22 -4.84
CA GLU A 94 4.39 19.52 -4.16
C GLU A 94 4.29 19.40 -2.62
N GLU A 95 4.40 20.54 -1.93
CA GLU A 95 4.38 20.61 -0.46
C GLU A 95 3.07 20.08 0.14
N GLN A 96 1.95 20.18 -0.58
CA GLN A 96 0.62 19.69 -0.20
C GLN A 96 0.32 18.28 -0.72
N ARG A 97 1.34 17.45 -0.91
CA ARG A 97 1.17 16.04 -1.25
C ARG A 97 0.73 15.20 -0.05
N ILE A 98 0.24 13.99 -0.33
CA ILE A 98 0.07 12.97 0.71
C ILE A 98 1.42 12.67 1.36
N ARG A 99 1.45 12.75 2.69
CA ARG A 99 2.58 12.36 3.52
C ARG A 99 2.12 11.36 4.57
N LEU A 100 3.01 10.45 4.92
CA LEU A 100 2.90 9.64 6.12
C LEU A 100 3.91 10.20 7.12
N ASP A 101 3.43 10.69 8.26
CA ASP A 101 4.25 11.31 9.30
C ASP A 101 4.42 10.39 10.53
N TYR A 102 4.05 9.10 10.40
CA TYR A 102 3.94 8.13 11.51
C TYR A 102 4.69 6.82 11.25
N TRP A 103 5.81 6.91 10.53
CA TRP A 103 6.65 5.76 10.17
C TRP A 103 7.16 5.00 11.39
N GLU A 104 7.35 5.70 12.50
CA GLU A 104 7.88 5.19 13.75
C GLU A 104 7.00 4.14 14.43
N TYR A 105 5.71 4.05 14.05
CA TYR A 105 4.74 3.11 14.63
C TYR A 105 4.50 1.87 13.76
N ILE A 106 5.18 1.78 12.61
CA ILE A 106 5.01 0.68 11.65
C ILE A 106 6.36 0.03 11.37
N LYS A 107 6.33 -1.24 10.98
CA LYS A 107 7.52 -2.01 10.58
C LYS A 107 7.59 -2.20 9.08
N GLU A 108 6.43 -2.33 8.45
CA GLU A 108 6.33 -2.58 7.02
C GLU A 108 5.28 -1.66 6.41
N PHE A 109 5.51 -1.29 5.15
CA PHE A 109 4.61 -0.44 4.38
C PHE A 109 4.32 -1.10 3.04
N VAL A 110 3.04 -1.35 2.74
CA VAL A 110 2.58 -1.78 1.43
C VAL A 110 2.13 -0.54 0.68
N PHE A 111 2.88 -0.18 -0.37
CA PHE A 111 2.53 0.86 -1.32
C PHE A 111 1.36 0.36 -2.17
N PHE A 112 0.15 0.60 -1.66
CA PHE A 112 -1.06 -0.01 -2.18
C PHE A 112 -1.55 0.72 -3.43
N GLY A 113 -1.98 -0.05 -4.41
CA GLY A 113 -2.56 0.48 -5.64
C GLY A 113 -2.70 -0.60 -6.70
N GLY A 114 -2.78 -0.16 -7.95
CA GLY A 114 -3.09 -1.00 -9.10
C GLY A 114 -4.60 -1.08 -9.38
N SER A 115 -4.94 -1.39 -10.62
CA SER A 115 -6.29 -1.79 -11.05
C SER A 115 -6.21 -2.45 -12.42
N HIS A 116 -7.24 -3.23 -12.79
CA HIS A 116 -7.28 -3.93 -14.07
C HIS A 116 -7.01 -3.01 -15.28
N ARG A 117 -7.56 -1.79 -15.28
CA ARG A 117 -7.43 -0.86 -16.41
C ARG A 117 -6.28 0.13 -16.28
N GLU A 118 -5.80 0.36 -15.05
CA GLU A 118 -4.78 1.37 -14.78
C GLU A 118 -3.38 0.77 -14.68
N GLY A 119 -3.22 -0.53 -14.40
CA GLY A 119 -1.92 -1.20 -14.24
C GLY A 119 -1.98 -2.17 -13.07
N THR A 120 -1.54 -3.42 -13.25
CA THR A 120 -1.71 -4.48 -12.24
C THR A 120 -0.47 -4.73 -11.38
N VAL A 121 0.69 -4.24 -11.79
CA VAL A 121 1.96 -4.38 -11.06
C VAL A 121 2.50 -2.98 -10.79
N LEU A 122 2.48 -2.53 -9.53
CA LEU A 122 2.86 -1.19 -9.12
C LEU A 122 4.02 -1.26 -8.11
N ALA A 123 5.21 -0.85 -8.54
CA ALA A 123 6.33 -0.68 -7.62
C ALA A 123 6.20 0.64 -6.83
N PRO A 124 6.77 0.72 -5.61
CA PRO A 124 6.76 1.96 -4.84
C PRO A 124 7.56 3.06 -5.53
N ASP A 125 7.16 4.32 -5.30
CA ASP A 125 7.95 5.46 -5.77
C ASP A 125 9.24 5.60 -4.94
N PRO A 126 10.37 5.99 -5.55
CA PRO A 126 11.66 6.15 -4.87
C PRO A 126 11.62 7.04 -3.63
N ASP A 127 10.87 8.15 -3.65
CA ASP A 127 10.74 9.04 -2.47
C ASP A 127 10.04 8.35 -1.28
N TRP A 128 9.13 7.41 -1.55
CA TRP A 128 8.49 6.62 -0.50
C TRP A 128 9.41 5.53 0.02
N ILE A 129 10.22 4.94 -0.86
CA ILE A 129 11.27 3.99 -0.48
C ILE A 129 12.28 4.67 0.45
N ASP A 130 12.82 5.81 0.03
CA ASP A 130 13.75 6.61 0.82
C ASP A 130 13.21 6.97 2.20
N GLN A 131 11.95 7.43 2.27
CA GLN A 131 11.30 7.76 3.55
C GLN A 131 11.12 6.53 4.43
N ALA A 132 10.66 5.40 3.87
CA ALA A 132 10.51 4.16 4.62
C ALA A 132 11.87 3.68 5.15
N HIS A 133 12.89 3.65 4.30
CA HIS A 133 14.23 3.17 4.62
C HIS A 133 14.93 4.01 5.70
N ARG A 134 14.89 5.34 5.62
CA ARG A 134 15.42 6.23 6.69
C ARG A 134 14.73 6.02 8.03
N ASN A 135 13.47 5.59 8.01
CA ASN A 135 12.73 5.29 9.22
C ASN A 135 12.82 3.81 9.62
N GLY A 136 13.60 2.97 8.94
CA GLY A 136 13.71 1.54 9.24
C GLY A 136 12.45 0.72 8.94
N VAL A 137 11.68 1.15 7.94
CA VAL A 137 10.46 0.49 7.47
C VAL A 137 10.74 -0.22 6.16
N ALA A 138 10.47 -1.52 6.11
CA ALA A 138 10.50 -2.29 4.87
C ALA A 138 9.31 -1.91 3.98
N ILE A 139 9.55 -1.71 2.69
CA ILE A 139 8.53 -1.26 1.74
C ILE A 139 8.26 -2.28 0.64
N PHE A 140 6.98 -2.49 0.34
CA PHE A 140 6.49 -3.48 -0.60
C PHE A 140 5.70 -2.81 -1.73
N GLY A 141 5.96 -3.23 -2.97
CA GLY A 141 5.09 -2.93 -4.11
C GLY A 141 3.82 -3.76 -4.07
N THR A 142 2.88 -3.49 -4.98
CA THR A 142 1.62 -4.23 -5.08
C THR A 142 1.46 -4.89 -6.45
N VAL A 143 1.12 -6.17 -6.47
CA VAL A 143 0.51 -6.83 -7.63
C VAL A 143 -0.97 -7.00 -7.30
N PHE A 144 -1.86 -6.37 -8.07
CA PHE A 144 -3.30 -6.42 -7.83
C PHE A 144 -4.05 -7.05 -9.00
N LEU A 145 -4.68 -8.18 -8.72
CA LEU A 145 -5.62 -8.87 -9.61
C LEU A 145 -7.03 -8.69 -9.03
N PRO A 146 -7.87 -7.79 -9.57
CA PRO A 146 -9.15 -7.47 -8.94
C PRO A 146 -10.14 -8.65 -8.99
N PRO A 147 -11.23 -8.61 -8.19
CA PRO A 147 -12.33 -9.54 -8.34
C PRO A 147 -12.86 -9.57 -9.77
N LEU A 148 -13.31 -10.73 -10.25
CA LEU A 148 -13.93 -10.86 -11.58
C LEU A 148 -15.12 -9.90 -11.77
N ALA A 149 -15.92 -9.70 -10.71
CA ALA A 149 -17.03 -8.75 -10.70
C ALA A 149 -16.61 -7.28 -10.88
N ASN A 150 -15.34 -6.95 -10.60
CA ASN A 150 -14.76 -5.61 -10.70
C ASN A 150 -13.79 -5.49 -11.89
N GLY A 151 -13.95 -6.36 -12.90
CA GLY A 151 -13.15 -6.36 -14.12
C GLY A 151 -11.87 -7.20 -14.05
N GLY A 152 -11.69 -8.01 -13.00
CA GLY A 152 -10.62 -9.00 -12.94
C GLY A 152 -10.65 -10.00 -14.08
N ASN A 153 -9.48 -10.55 -14.40
CA ASN A 153 -9.32 -11.54 -15.46
C ASN A 153 -8.49 -12.71 -14.95
N VAL A 154 -9.02 -13.94 -15.04
CA VAL A 154 -8.32 -15.15 -14.61
C VAL A 154 -6.98 -15.36 -15.33
N LYS A 155 -6.82 -14.78 -16.54
CA LYS A 155 -5.53 -14.79 -17.26
C LYS A 155 -4.43 -14.02 -16.54
N ASP A 156 -4.78 -13.02 -15.73
CA ASP A 156 -3.78 -12.31 -14.91
C ASP A 156 -3.18 -13.23 -13.85
N LEU A 157 -3.98 -14.14 -13.29
CA LEU A 157 -3.50 -15.16 -12.36
C LEU A 157 -2.64 -16.19 -13.08
N GLU A 158 -3.00 -16.60 -14.30
CA GLU A 158 -2.18 -17.48 -15.14
C GLU A 158 -0.83 -16.87 -15.48
N GLU A 159 -0.79 -15.59 -15.88
CA GLU A 159 0.46 -14.87 -16.15
C GLU A 159 1.30 -14.69 -14.87
N LEU A 160 0.68 -14.34 -13.74
CA LEU A 160 1.40 -14.20 -12.48
C LEU A 160 2.00 -15.54 -12.02
N ALA A 161 1.31 -16.66 -12.26
CA ALA A 161 1.79 -17.99 -11.85
C ALA A 161 2.96 -18.52 -12.69
N LYS A 162 3.36 -17.83 -13.77
CA LYS A 162 4.55 -18.18 -14.55
C LYS A 162 5.83 -17.89 -13.75
N PRO A 163 6.73 -18.86 -13.56
CA PRO A 163 7.97 -18.67 -12.79
C PRO A 163 8.81 -17.49 -13.27
N GLU A 164 8.88 -17.24 -14.57
CA GLU A 164 9.62 -16.11 -15.15
C GLU A 164 9.04 -14.75 -14.75
N ASN A 165 7.71 -14.62 -14.65
CA ASN A 165 7.10 -13.36 -14.24
C ASN A 165 7.28 -13.11 -12.75
N LEU A 166 7.19 -14.16 -11.92
CA LEU A 166 7.53 -14.09 -10.51
C LEU A 166 9.00 -13.69 -10.28
N GLN A 167 9.93 -14.24 -11.07
CA GLN A 167 11.34 -13.88 -10.96
C GLN A 167 11.60 -12.43 -11.35
N LYS A 168 10.89 -11.91 -12.36
CA LYS A 168 10.95 -10.48 -12.74
C LYS A 168 10.51 -9.56 -11.62
N LEU A 169 9.53 -9.94 -10.80
CA LEU A 169 9.15 -9.17 -9.61
C LEU A 169 10.34 -9.05 -8.64
N VAL A 170 11.08 -10.14 -8.42
CA VAL A 170 12.29 -10.13 -7.59
C VAL A 170 13.38 -9.24 -8.22
N ASP A 171 13.60 -9.34 -9.53
CA ASP A 171 14.57 -8.48 -10.26
C ASP A 171 14.24 -7.00 -10.11
N ILE A 172 12.97 -6.63 -10.28
CA ILE A 172 12.50 -5.25 -10.15
C ILE A 172 12.72 -4.75 -8.71
N ALA A 173 12.43 -5.58 -7.70
CA ALA A 173 12.65 -5.22 -6.29
C ALA A 173 14.13 -4.95 -5.97
N HIS A 174 15.06 -5.68 -6.59
CA HIS A 174 16.48 -5.34 -6.49
C HIS A 174 16.82 -4.07 -7.26
N ARG A 175 16.33 -3.94 -8.50
CA ARG A 175 16.66 -2.81 -9.38
C ARG A 175 16.21 -1.46 -8.83
N LEU A 176 15.09 -1.45 -8.13
CA LEU A 176 14.46 -0.26 -7.56
C LEU A 176 14.65 -0.12 -6.05
N ASN A 177 15.39 -1.07 -5.42
CA ASN A 177 15.80 -1.02 -4.02
C ASN A 177 14.62 -1.06 -3.01
N PHE A 178 13.75 -2.07 -3.07
CA PHE A 178 12.71 -2.30 -2.05
C PHE A 178 12.57 -3.78 -1.68
N GLU A 179 11.85 -4.11 -0.60
CA GLU A 179 11.96 -5.42 0.07
C GLU A 179 11.16 -6.54 -0.59
N GLY A 180 10.12 -6.23 -1.35
CA GLY A 180 9.28 -7.28 -1.91
C GLY A 180 7.92 -6.84 -2.43
N TRP A 181 7.01 -7.79 -2.59
CA TRP A 181 5.69 -7.55 -3.17
C TRP A 181 4.54 -8.06 -2.30
N PHE A 182 3.48 -7.27 -2.25
CA PHE A 182 2.15 -7.66 -1.82
C PHE A 182 1.37 -8.18 -3.03
N LEU A 183 1.12 -9.48 -3.07
CA LEU A 183 0.34 -10.14 -4.11
C LEU A 183 -1.13 -10.17 -3.68
N ASN A 184 -1.92 -9.21 -4.13
CA ASN A 184 -3.37 -9.21 -3.96
C ASN A 184 -4.03 -9.95 -5.13
N THR A 185 -4.32 -11.24 -4.95
CA THR A 185 -4.88 -12.07 -6.01
C THR A 185 -6.36 -12.35 -5.75
N GLU A 186 -7.27 -11.67 -6.45
CA GLU A 186 -8.73 -11.84 -6.36
C GLU A 186 -9.36 -12.25 -7.70
N SER A 187 -8.56 -12.39 -8.76
CA SER A 187 -9.01 -12.81 -10.10
C SER A 187 -9.08 -14.34 -10.24
N TYR A 188 -9.97 -14.99 -9.50
CA TYR A 188 -10.25 -16.42 -9.61
C TYR A 188 -11.75 -16.69 -9.39
N GLU A 189 -12.23 -17.86 -9.82
CA GLU A 189 -13.66 -18.22 -9.73
C GLU A 189 -14.04 -18.63 -8.30
N ASP A 190 -13.30 -19.59 -7.76
CA ASP A 190 -13.41 -20.04 -6.37
C ASP A 190 -12.09 -20.68 -5.92
N TYR A 191 -12.04 -21.17 -4.68
CA TYR A 191 -10.83 -21.76 -4.09
C TYR A 191 -10.49 -23.17 -4.62
N ASN A 192 -11.26 -23.72 -5.55
CA ASN A 192 -10.90 -24.92 -6.31
C ASN A 192 -10.21 -24.57 -7.63
N ASP A 193 -10.07 -23.29 -7.98
CA ASP A 193 -9.36 -22.87 -9.20
C ASP A 193 -7.91 -23.39 -9.16
N LEU A 194 -7.57 -24.25 -10.11
CA LEU A 194 -6.25 -24.88 -10.23
C LEU A 194 -5.12 -23.85 -10.30
N ARG A 195 -5.40 -22.65 -10.84
CA ARG A 195 -4.41 -21.57 -10.99
C ARG A 195 -3.89 -21.09 -9.64
N LEU A 196 -4.69 -21.13 -8.57
CA LEU A 196 -4.22 -20.81 -7.22
C LEU A 196 -3.17 -21.81 -6.73
N ASN A 197 -3.37 -23.10 -7.03
CA ASN A 197 -2.38 -24.13 -6.71
C ASN A 197 -1.13 -24.03 -7.59
N ILE A 198 -1.27 -23.66 -8.87
CA ILE A 198 -0.12 -23.40 -9.75
C ILE A 198 0.69 -22.22 -9.21
N LEU A 199 0.04 -21.11 -8.85
CA LEU A 199 0.71 -19.95 -8.24
C LEU A 199 1.42 -20.34 -6.94
N LYS A 200 0.76 -21.09 -6.05
CA LYS A 200 1.38 -21.61 -4.82
C LYS A 200 2.66 -22.37 -5.12
N LEU A 201 2.61 -23.36 -6.03
CA LEU A 201 3.76 -24.17 -6.41
C LEU A 201 4.87 -23.35 -7.07
N ALA A 202 4.51 -22.32 -7.84
CA ALA A 202 5.46 -21.42 -8.45
C ALA A 202 6.18 -20.57 -7.38
N ILE A 203 5.42 -19.98 -6.44
CA ILE A 203 5.96 -19.22 -5.30
C ILE A 203 6.90 -20.08 -4.44
N GLN A 204 6.55 -21.35 -4.19
CA GLN A 204 7.41 -22.29 -3.45
C GLN A 204 8.78 -22.52 -4.10
N LYS A 205 8.88 -22.37 -5.42
CA LYS A 205 10.10 -22.63 -6.20
C LYS A 205 10.88 -21.38 -6.55
N MET A 206 10.39 -20.19 -6.18
CA MET A 206 11.06 -18.92 -6.49
C MET A 206 12.41 -18.81 -5.79
N ASP A 207 13.39 -18.25 -6.48
CA ASP A 207 14.58 -17.71 -5.83
C ASP A 207 14.33 -16.25 -5.45
N LEU A 208 13.98 -16.04 -4.18
CA LEU A 208 13.67 -14.72 -3.64
C LEU A 208 14.90 -13.83 -3.49
N ARG A 209 16.13 -14.35 -3.51
CA ARG A 209 17.37 -13.55 -3.36
C ARG A 209 17.33 -12.54 -2.19
N GLY A 210 16.71 -12.92 -1.08
CA GLY A 210 16.54 -12.09 0.12
C GLY A 210 15.34 -11.12 0.09
N LYS A 211 14.57 -11.08 -0.99
CA LYS A 211 13.28 -10.38 -1.07
C LYS A 211 12.16 -11.17 -0.42
N GLN A 212 11.02 -10.53 -0.25
CA GLN A 212 9.87 -11.10 0.44
C GLN A 212 8.59 -11.03 -0.40
N MET A 213 7.65 -11.92 -0.11
CA MET A 213 6.32 -11.93 -0.71
C MET A 213 5.25 -11.99 0.38
N ILE A 214 4.26 -11.11 0.28
CA ILE A 214 3.06 -11.12 1.11
C ILE A 214 1.90 -11.51 0.21
N TRP A 215 1.42 -12.74 0.32
CA TRP A 215 0.34 -13.22 -0.54
C TRP A 215 -1.02 -13.10 0.17
N TYR A 216 -1.90 -12.29 -0.40
CA TYR A 216 -3.25 -12.07 0.10
C TYR A 216 -4.29 -12.87 -0.70
N LEU A 217 -5.19 -13.52 0.04
CA LEU A 217 -6.45 -14.07 -0.45
C LEU A 217 -7.58 -13.62 0.51
N PRO A 218 -8.78 -13.24 0.04
CA PRO A 218 -9.84 -12.71 0.91
C PRO A 218 -10.26 -13.62 2.08
N SER A 219 -10.40 -14.92 1.86
CA SER A 219 -11.01 -15.86 2.83
C SER A 219 -10.02 -16.30 3.90
N SER A 220 -10.34 -15.99 5.15
CA SER A 220 -9.58 -16.45 6.32
C SER A 220 -9.57 -17.96 6.53
N TYR A 221 -10.65 -18.66 6.15
CA TYR A 221 -10.74 -20.10 6.31
C TYR A 221 -9.92 -20.85 5.26
N GLN A 222 -9.89 -20.33 4.03
CA GLN A 222 -9.30 -21.04 2.89
C GLN A 222 -7.87 -20.59 2.60
N CYS A 223 -7.47 -19.35 2.96
CA CYS A 223 -6.13 -18.84 2.68
C CYS A 223 -5.03 -19.75 3.25
N ASN A 224 -5.21 -20.31 4.45
CA ASN A 224 -4.18 -21.14 5.09
C ASN A 224 -3.89 -22.43 4.30
N ASN A 225 -4.83 -22.90 3.48
CA ASN A 225 -4.60 -24.06 2.59
C ASN A 225 -3.62 -23.73 1.45
N PHE A 226 -3.49 -22.44 1.11
CA PHE A 226 -2.63 -21.95 0.05
C PHE A 226 -1.26 -21.53 0.54
N ASP A 227 -0.98 -21.63 1.85
CA ASP A 227 0.31 -21.21 2.41
C ASP A 227 1.45 -21.97 1.73
N PRO A 228 2.35 -21.27 1.00
CA PRO A 228 3.50 -21.90 0.36
C PRO A 228 4.45 -22.56 1.38
N GLN A 229 4.44 -22.14 2.65
CA GLN A 229 5.40 -22.59 3.66
C GLN A 229 6.85 -22.42 3.19
N SER A 230 7.12 -21.34 2.46
CA SER A 230 8.43 -21.01 1.90
C SER A 230 9.06 -19.85 2.68
N ASN A 231 10.37 -19.93 2.93
CA ASN A 231 11.08 -18.86 3.62
C ASN A 231 10.99 -17.56 2.81
N GLY A 232 10.72 -16.43 3.49
CA GLY A 232 10.50 -15.14 2.82
C GLY A 232 9.11 -14.94 2.22
N VAL A 233 8.19 -15.91 2.35
CA VAL A 233 6.80 -15.79 1.94
C VAL A 233 5.88 -15.88 3.15
N ARG A 234 4.90 -14.97 3.25
CA ARG A 234 3.84 -15.05 4.25
C ARG A 234 2.47 -14.80 3.64
N MET A 235 1.45 -15.41 4.24
CA MET A 235 0.06 -15.22 3.82
C MET A 235 -0.73 -14.27 4.73
N THR A 236 -1.61 -13.50 4.10
CA THR A 236 -2.61 -12.66 4.78
C THR A 236 -3.99 -12.73 4.10
N CYS A 237 -5.00 -12.19 4.77
CA CYS A 237 -6.41 -12.32 4.42
C CYS A 237 -7.25 -11.33 5.26
N ASP A 238 -8.56 -11.29 5.03
CA ASP A 238 -9.45 -10.30 5.67
C ASP A 238 -9.47 -10.36 7.20
N ASP A 239 -9.23 -11.52 7.82
CA ASP A 239 -9.21 -11.65 9.30
C ASP A 239 -7.93 -11.11 9.95
N LYS A 240 -6.90 -10.83 9.16
CA LYS A 240 -5.61 -10.26 9.59
C LYS A 240 -5.51 -8.77 9.30
N ILE A 241 -6.44 -8.22 8.52
CA ILE A 241 -6.48 -6.81 8.13
C ILE A 241 -7.55 -6.08 8.93
N ASN A 242 -7.21 -4.95 9.54
CA ASN A 242 -8.18 -3.96 9.97
C ASN A 242 -8.35 -2.94 8.83
N ASN A 243 -9.40 -3.13 8.02
CA ASN A 243 -9.76 -2.18 6.97
C ASN A 243 -10.51 -1.00 7.58
N THR A 244 -9.87 0.17 7.60
CA THR A 244 -10.44 1.38 8.21
C THR A 244 -11.51 2.05 7.37
N ALA A 245 -11.74 1.56 6.14
CA ALA A 245 -12.67 2.16 5.20
C ALA A 245 -14.06 2.50 5.81
N PRO A 246 -14.74 1.54 6.49
CA PRO A 246 -16.06 1.80 7.08
C PRO A 246 -16.09 2.87 8.19
N ALA A 247 -14.92 3.29 8.71
CA ALA A 247 -14.82 4.32 9.73
C ALA A 247 -14.72 5.74 9.17
N PHE A 248 -14.46 5.92 7.87
CA PHE A 248 -14.44 7.25 7.26
C PHE A 248 -15.84 7.71 6.93
N LEU A 249 -16.23 8.85 7.50
CA LEU A 249 -17.48 9.52 7.17
C LEU A 249 -17.21 10.93 6.65
N GLU A 250 -18.20 11.45 5.94
CA GLU A 250 -18.15 12.79 5.36
C GLU A 250 -19.37 13.61 5.78
N GLU A 251 -19.11 14.84 6.23
CA GLU A 251 -20.11 15.87 6.46
C GLU A 251 -20.13 16.86 5.29
N GLU A 252 -21.32 17.17 4.79
CA GLU A 252 -21.58 18.20 3.77
C GLU A 252 -20.77 18.06 2.47
N GLY A 253 -20.31 16.85 2.15
CA GLY A 253 -19.50 16.59 0.95
C GLY A 253 -18.08 17.14 1.00
N LYS A 254 -17.58 17.54 2.18
CA LYS A 254 -16.28 18.24 2.33
C LYS A 254 -15.48 17.84 3.54
N LYS A 255 -16.13 17.65 4.70
CA LYS A 255 -15.45 17.41 5.96
C LYS A 255 -15.36 15.91 6.22
N LEU A 256 -14.22 15.34 5.87
CA LEU A 256 -13.87 13.98 6.22
C LEU A 256 -13.54 13.88 7.72
N TYR A 257 -13.97 12.81 8.38
CA TYR A 257 -13.56 12.50 9.75
C TYR A 257 -13.61 10.99 10.03
N LEU A 258 -12.91 10.55 11.09
CA LEU A 258 -13.02 9.20 11.61
C LEU A 258 -14.19 9.10 12.59
N ASN A 259 -15.14 8.22 12.28
CA ASN A 259 -16.17 7.82 13.21
C ASN A 259 -15.62 6.79 14.19
N PHE A 260 -15.38 7.21 15.45
CA PHE A 260 -14.77 6.33 16.45
C PHE A 260 -15.64 5.16 16.87
N TYR A 261 -16.97 5.25 16.74
CA TYR A 261 -17.84 4.10 16.93
C TYR A 261 -17.56 3.02 15.88
N ASN A 262 -17.59 3.36 14.59
CA ASN A 262 -17.28 2.41 13.52
C ASN A 262 -15.84 1.91 13.62
N LEU A 263 -14.89 2.79 13.94
CA LEU A 263 -13.49 2.41 14.11
C LEU A 263 -13.34 1.36 15.22
N VAL A 264 -13.83 1.64 16.43
CA VAL A 264 -13.64 0.76 17.58
C VAL A 264 -14.52 -0.49 17.46
N CYS A 265 -15.80 -0.34 17.12
CA CYS A 265 -16.78 -1.42 17.18
C CYS A 265 -16.90 -2.23 15.90
N SER A 266 -16.60 -1.68 14.73
CA SER A 266 -16.73 -2.39 13.45
C SER A 266 -15.37 -2.77 12.85
N VAL A 267 -14.40 -1.85 12.86
CA VAL A 267 -13.07 -2.10 12.29
C VAL A 267 -12.20 -2.92 13.25
N PHE A 268 -12.15 -2.54 14.52
CA PHE A 268 -11.37 -3.25 15.55
C PHE A 268 -12.18 -4.24 16.39
N LEU A 269 -13.52 -4.26 16.25
CA LEU A 269 -14.41 -5.19 16.95
C LEU A 269 -14.23 -5.21 18.49
N ASN A 270 -13.90 -4.06 19.08
CA ASN A 270 -13.54 -3.90 20.50
C ASN A 270 -12.32 -4.76 20.93
N GLN A 271 -11.42 -5.07 20.00
CA GLN A 271 -10.20 -5.82 20.23
C GLN A 271 -8.97 -4.99 19.90
N ALA A 272 -7.80 -5.48 20.31
CA ALA A 272 -6.54 -4.89 19.89
C ALA A 272 -6.37 -5.02 18.36
N PRO A 273 -5.67 -4.06 17.71
CA PRO A 273 -5.37 -4.15 16.29
C PRO A 273 -4.69 -5.47 15.89
N ARG A 274 -5.08 -5.94 14.71
CA ARG A 274 -4.48 -7.02 13.93
C ARG A 274 -3.18 -6.54 13.29
N SER A 275 -2.41 -7.48 12.73
CA SER A 275 -1.06 -7.19 12.21
C SER A 275 -1.04 -6.29 10.98
N TYR A 276 -2.14 -6.20 10.22
CA TYR A 276 -2.23 -5.36 9.03
C TYR A 276 -3.25 -4.25 9.24
N LEU A 277 -2.83 -3.02 8.98
CA LEU A 277 -3.64 -1.81 9.12
C LEU A 277 -3.85 -1.22 7.72
N MET A 278 -5.08 -1.21 7.24
CA MET A 278 -5.39 -0.71 5.90
C MET A 278 -6.11 0.63 5.96
N PHE A 279 -5.50 1.64 5.34
CA PHE A 279 -5.93 3.04 5.30
C PHE A 279 -5.82 3.51 3.85
N VAL A 280 -6.76 3.10 2.99
CA VAL A 280 -6.67 3.30 1.54
C VAL A 280 -7.83 4.12 0.99
N ASP A 281 -7.56 4.81 -0.13
CA ASP A 281 -8.51 5.49 -1.03
C ASP A 281 -9.39 6.61 -0.45
N GLU A 282 -10.24 6.29 0.50
CA GLU A 282 -11.31 7.15 1.00
C GLU A 282 -10.85 8.45 1.67
N PRO A 283 -9.67 8.50 2.33
CA PRO A 283 -9.28 9.72 3.02
C PRO A 283 -8.80 10.81 2.06
N PHE A 284 -8.07 10.43 1.01
CA PHE A 284 -7.35 11.40 0.19
C PHE A 284 -7.86 11.49 -1.26
N TRP A 285 -8.50 10.45 -1.77
CA TRP A 285 -8.84 10.33 -3.19
C TRP A 285 -10.36 10.26 -3.37
N GLU A 286 -10.99 11.31 -3.92
CA GLU A 286 -12.41 11.22 -4.29
C GLU A 286 -12.56 10.43 -5.60
N SER A 287 -13.48 9.47 -5.63
CA SER A 287 -13.82 8.69 -6.84
C SER A 287 -14.31 9.55 -8.02
N LYS A 288 -14.75 10.80 -7.76
CA LYS A 288 -15.18 11.79 -8.77
C LYS A 288 -14.02 12.59 -9.39
N LEU A 289 -12.81 12.48 -8.86
CA LEU A 289 -11.60 13.14 -9.41
C LEU A 289 -11.03 12.39 -10.63
N LYS A 290 -11.67 11.29 -11.07
CA LYS A 290 -11.34 10.52 -12.28
C LYS A 290 -11.24 11.36 -13.58
N GLY A 291 -11.70 12.62 -13.58
CA GLY A 291 -11.54 13.57 -14.70
C GLY A 291 -10.64 14.78 -14.45
N ARG A 292 -9.99 14.89 -13.28
CA ARG A 292 -9.23 16.10 -12.86
C ARG A 292 -7.73 15.87 -12.66
N GLY A 293 -7.18 14.75 -13.13
CA GLY A 293 -5.75 14.50 -13.13
C GLY A 293 -5.16 14.33 -11.73
N TYR A 294 -5.46 13.21 -11.07
CA TYR A 294 -4.74 12.71 -9.88
C TYR A 294 -4.45 13.76 -8.78
N LEU A 295 -5.36 14.70 -8.56
CA LEU A 295 -5.26 15.72 -7.52
C LEU A 295 -5.80 15.19 -6.19
N VAL A 296 -5.20 15.61 -5.08
CA VAL A 296 -5.86 15.55 -3.77
C VAL A 296 -6.76 16.78 -3.66
N ASP A 297 -7.98 16.62 -3.13
CA ASP A 297 -8.85 17.77 -2.88
C ASP A 297 -8.24 18.65 -1.77
N PRO A 298 -7.89 19.93 -2.03
CA PRO A 298 -7.26 20.80 -1.05
C PRO A 298 -8.15 21.09 0.16
N VAL A 299 -9.47 20.93 0.04
CA VAL A 299 -10.42 21.06 1.17
C VAL A 299 -10.38 19.80 2.03
N ARG A 300 -10.33 18.62 1.42
CA ARG A 300 -10.32 17.33 2.15
C ARG A 300 -8.94 17.00 2.72
N PHE A 301 -7.87 17.46 2.10
CA PHE A 301 -6.50 17.12 2.48
C PHE A 301 -6.20 17.36 3.97
N PRO A 302 -6.48 18.53 4.56
CA PRO A 302 -6.26 18.76 5.99
C PRO A 302 -7.10 17.82 6.88
N HIS A 303 -8.32 17.50 6.46
CA HIS A 303 -9.21 16.58 7.17
C HIS A 303 -8.66 15.15 7.15
N ALA A 304 -8.17 14.70 5.99
CA ALA A 304 -7.54 13.40 5.82
C ALA A 304 -6.25 13.25 6.62
N GLN A 305 -5.42 14.29 6.65
CA GLN A 305 -4.24 14.35 7.52
C GLN A 305 -4.63 14.29 9.00
N ASN A 306 -5.70 14.97 9.42
CA ASN A 306 -6.20 14.85 10.78
C ASN A 306 -6.75 13.43 11.08
N CYS A 307 -7.43 12.77 10.14
CA CYS A 307 -7.83 11.38 10.31
C CYS A 307 -6.61 10.46 10.50
N LEU A 308 -5.56 10.64 9.70
CA LEU A 308 -4.33 9.86 9.83
C LEU A 308 -3.67 10.11 11.20
N ARG A 309 -3.61 11.38 11.64
CA ARG A 309 -3.16 11.75 13.00
C ARG A 309 -3.98 11.05 14.08
N GLN A 310 -5.30 11.10 13.99
CA GLN A 310 -6.18 10.49 14.97
C GLN A 310 -6.07 8.96 14.97
N PHE A 311 -5.87 8.35 13.80
CA PHE A 311 -5.65 6.92 13.68
C PHE A 311 -4.39 6.49 14.46
N PHE A 312 -3.26 7.20 14.30
CA PHE A 312 -2.01 6.85 14.97
C PHE A 312 -1.94 7.32 16.43
N LEU A 313 -2.32 8.56 16.73
CA LEU A 313 -2.09 9.17 18.04
C LEU A 313 -3.30 9.16 18.99
N GLY A 314 -4.50 8.86 18.45
CA GLY A 314 -5.76 8.84 19.17
C GLY A 314 -6.64 10.07 18.90
N GLU A 315 -7.90 10.00 19.35
CA GLU A 315 -8.94 11.02 19.12
C GLU A 315 -8.46 12.46 19.38
N ASN A 316 -7.74 12.64 20.49
CA ASN A 316 -7.24 13.92 20.99
C ASN A 316 -5.72 14.09 20.81
N GLY A 317 -5.06 13.23 20.04
CA GLY A 317 -3.60 13.15 19.97
C GLY A 317 -2.97 12.52 21.23
N LEU A 318 -1.67 12.73 21.42
CA LEU A 318 -0.93 12.23 22.58
C LEU A 318 -1.14 13.12 23.82
N GLU A 319 -1.64 14.34 23.64
CA GLU A 319 -1.70 15.37 24.68
C GLU A 319 -2.83 15.11 25.70
N ARG A 320 -3.90 14.43 25.29
CA ARG A 320 -5.09 14.21 26.12
C ARG A 320 -5.69 12.82 25.90
N LYS A 321 -6.27 12.28 26.97
CA LYS A 321 -7.01 11.00 26.92
C LYS A 321 -8.31 11.19 26.11
N PRO A 322 -8.76 10.19 25.34
CA PRO A 322 -10.10 10.19 24.75
C PRO A 322 -11.17 10.15 25.86
N THR A 323 -12.29 10.85 25.66
CA THR A 323 -13.36 10.99 26.66
C THR A 323 -14.72 10.51 26.15
N GLY A 324 -14.80 10.10 24.88
CA GLY A 324 -16.03 9.60 24.27
C GLY A 324 -16.43 8.20 24.74
N LEU A 325 -17.65 7.80 24.41
CA LEU A 325 -18.19 6.46 24.69
C LEU A 325 -17.39 5.33 24.00
N TYR A 326 -16.71 5.66 22.91
CA TYR A 326 -15.87 4.75 22.11
C TYR A 326 -14.45 5.32 22.05
N PRO A 327 -13.69 5.25 23.16
CA PRO A 327 -12.40 5.94 23.25
C PRO A 327 -11.37 5.31 22.32
N TRP A 328 -10.76 6.12 21.47
CA TRP A 328 -9.66 5.69 20.60
C TRP A 328 -8.33 6.31 21.05
N TYR A 329 -7.43 5.46 21.52
CA TYR A 329 -6.10 5.85 22.02
C TYR A 329 -5.02 5.91 20.94
N GLY A 330 -5.35 5.51 19.71
CA GLY A 330 -4.41 5.46 18.59
C GLY A 330 -3.60 4.16 18.54
N ILE A 331 -2.95 3.93 17.39
CA ILE A 331 -1.93 2.89 17.23
C ILE A 331 -0.78 3.06 18.23
N ALA A 332 -0.48 4.28 18.68
CA ALA A 332 0.52 4.57 19.71
C ALA A 332 0.25 3.89 21.08
N LYS A 333 -0.98 3.40 21.32
CA LYS A 333 -1.27 2.52 22.46
C LYS A 333 -0.67 1.12 22.29
N TYR A 334 -0.52 0.65 21.06
CA TYR A 334 -0.17 -0.73 20.70
C TYR A 334 1.24 -0.87 20.13
N ALA A 335 1.82 0.20 19.59
CA ALA A 335 3.19 0.24 19.10
C ALA A 335 4.01 1.30 19.85
N GLN A 336 5.19 0.89 20.31
CA GLN A 336 6.24 1.80 20.70
C GLN A 336 6.69 2.60 19.47
N GLN A 337 6.96 3.88 19.69
CA GLN A 337 7.60 4.73 18.70
C GLN A 337 9.07 4.33 18.59
N ARG A 338 9.49 4.07 17.35
CA ARG A 338 10.89 3.94 16.97
C ARG A 338 11.55 5.33 16.85
N LYS A 339 12.68 5.53 17.51
CA LYS A 339 13.48 6.77 17.50
C LYS A 339 14.87 6.57 16.94
#